data_AF-A0A7D8UC06-F1
#
_entry.id   AF-A0A7D8UC06-F1
#
_cell.length_a   1.000
_cell.length_b   1.000
_cell.length_c   1.000
_cell.angle_alpha   90.00
_cell.angle_beta   90.00
_cell.angle_gamma   90.00
#
_symmetry.space_group_name_H-M   'P 1'
#
loop_
_entity.id
_entity.type
_entity.pdbx_description
1 polymer ?
#
loop_
_entity_poly.entity_id
_entity_poly.type
_entity_poly.pdbx_seq_one_letter_code
_entity_poly.pdbx_strand_id
1 'polypeptide(L)'
;MFAITANVRGAGKSLLVDAASWIAYGRPAARKTFTRDEAELRKVITAVAIEATPSVLFDNVDQQIGGAALDAALTAETWSDRILGRSATTGELPMNTIWSCTGNNLAFGSDAGRRVLPIRLQSPLETPEDRGDFHHADLLGWVRDNRPRLAVAALTILRGYFVAGCPIQASGEWGSFTNWSALVRSALVWAGAADPLATRVAATANDDARELLAMLIVGVEEADPDGKGVTTNEIERLLSHRTDEMPPCPTLAAAASEICGERFNARRFGRRLRSYIDRIWEGRKITCEKGHGKVNRWAVRPANGGFGGFGGFLESDPEHGTECVLPEGTASDAHGTDANQEDQIPPNPTNPPPSTLEPTDYKCGKCGATLVRKAETLEVNGWVNLDCPTPGCKHVKPVRIMAVDSLVEPSSRNTQKETSSGIY
;
A
#
# COMPACT_ATOMS: atom_id res chain seq x y z
N MET A 1 -0.98 -1.48 5.10
CA MET A 1 -0.17 -2.42 5.90
C MET A 1 1.05 -2.88 5.11
N PHE A 2 2.21 -3.08 5.73
CA PHE A 2 3.35 -3.76 5.08
C PHE A 2 3.32 -5.26 5.38
N ALA A 3 3.47 -6.12 4.37
CA ALA A 3 3.52 -7.57 4.57
C ALA A 3 4.85 -8.15 4.09
N ILE A 4 5.66 -8.60 5.03
CA ILE A 4 6.99 -9.10 4.75
C ILE A 4 6.93 -10.63 4.70
N THR A 5 6.97 -11.17 3.50
CA THR A 5 6.95 -12.61 3.24
C THR A 5 8.32 -13.10 2.80
N ALA A 6 8.64 -14.36 3.08
CA ALA A 6 9.87 -14.97 2.58
C ALA A 6 9.62 -16.42 2.13
N ASN A 7 10.54 -16.92 1.31
CA ASN A 7 10.58 -18.33 0.92
C ASN A 7 11.07 -19.26 2.05
N VAL A 8 11.77 -18.71 3.06
CA VAL A 8 12.37 -19.48 4.16
C VAL A 8 12.35 -18.69 5.48
N ARG A 9 12.47 -19.42 6.60
CA ARG A 9 12.71 -18.83 7.93
C ARG A 9 14.10 -18.18 7.99
N GLY A 10 14.37 -17.38 9.02
CA GLY A 10 15.69 -16.76 9.22
C GLY A 10 16.08 -15.67 8.20
N ALA A 11 15.29 -15.42 7.15
CA ALA A 11 15.58 -14.43 6.12
C ALA A 11 15.55 -12.95 6.56
N GLY A 12 15.42 -12.64 7.86
CA GLY A 12 15.45 -11.26 8.37
C GLY A 12 14.12 -10.48 8.28
N LYS A 13 12.98 -11.17 8.15
CA LYS A 13 11.65 -10.52 8.00
C LYS A 13 11.31 -9.55 9.14
N SER A 14 11.38 -10.02 10.38
CA SER A 14 11.06 -9.21 11.57
C SER A 14 12.15 -8.17 11.85
N LEU A 15 13.42 -8.51 11.51
CA LEU A 15 14.55 -7.59 11.59
C LEU A 15 14.37 -6.35 10.70
N LEU A 16 13.82 -6.53 9.49
CA LEU A 16 13.50 -5.43 8.57
C LEU A 16 12.48 -4.46 9.18
N VAL A 17 11.42 -4.99 9.78
CA VAL A 17 10.37 -4.18 10.42
C VAL A 17 10.94 -3.41 11.62
N ASP A 18 11.75 -4.08 12.43
CA ASP A 18 12.39 -3.42 13.59
C ASP A 18 13.39 -2.35 13.18
N ALA A 19 14.18 -2.58 12.13
CA ALA A 19 15.11 -1.56 11.62
C ALA A 19 14.35 -0.29 11.20
N ALA A 20 13.25 -0.44 10.45
CA ALA A 20 12.39 0.68 10.06
C ALA A 20 11.76 1.37 11.28
N SER A 21 11.24 0.60 12.24
CA SER A 21 10.64 1.14 13.47
C SER A 21 11.67 1.88 14.35
N TRP A 22 12.91 1.36 14.44
CA TRP A 22 13.99 2.03 15.14
C TRP A 22 14.35 3.36 14.48
N ILE A 23 14.43 3.42 13.16
CA ILE A 23 14.69 4.67 12.43
C ILE A 23 13.58 5.69 12.73
N ALA A 24 12.31 5.31 12.51
CA ALA A 24 11.17 6.21 12.65
C ALA A 24 10.90 6.61 14.12
N TYR A 25 10.79 5.64 15.03
CA TYR A 25 10.25 5.84 16.37
C TYR A 25 11.28 5.65 17.49
N GLY A 26 12.48 5.17 17.19
CA GLY A 26 13.51 4.93 18.21
C GLY A 26 13.19 3.78 19.14
N ARG A 27 12.33 2.85 18.71
CA ARG A 27 11.96 1.63 19.42
C ARG A 27 11.54 0.55 18.41
N PRO A 28 11.64 -0.75 18.76
CA PRO A 28 11.17 -1.83 17.89
C PRO A 28 9.64 -1.78 17.74
N ALA A 29 9.12 -2.47 16.72
CA ALA A 29 7.67 -2.55 16.52
C ALA A 29 7.04 -3.42 17.62
N ALA A 30 5.90 -2.99 18.17
CA ALA A 30 5.21 -3.75 19.20
C ALA A 30 4.71 -5.07 18.63
N ARG A 31 5.08 -6.19 19.25
CA ARG A 31 4.64 -7.52 18.83
C ARG A 31 3.23 -7.78 19.33
N LYS A 32 2.34 -8.18 18.42
CA LYS A 32 1.01 -8.69 18.74
C LYS A 32 0.79 -9.99 17.96
N THR A 33 -0.06 -10.87 18.47
CA THR A 33 -0.41 -12.11 17.77
C THR A 33 -1.57 -11.83 16.83
N PHE A 34 -1.48 -12.31 15.59
CA PHE A 34 -2.61 -12.28 14.67
C PHE A 34 -3.57 -13.42 14.97
N THR A 35 -4.88 -13.16 14.89
CA THR A 35 -5.93 -14.15 15.04
C THR A 35 -7.03 -13.91 14.01
N ARG A 36 -7.65 -14.98 13.51
CA ARG A 36 -8.83 -14.90 12.63
C ARG A 36 -10.13 -14.73 13.40
N ASP A 37 -10.10 -14.86 14.72
CA ASP A 37 -11.25 -14.51 15.55
C ASP A 37 -11.44 -13.00 15.52
N GLU A 38 -12.52 -12.56 14.86
CA GLU A 38 -12.81 -11.15 14.66
C GLU A 38 -13.01 -10.39 15.99
N ALA A 39 -13.60 -11.05 17.00
CA ALA A 39 -13.84 -10.42 18.29
C ALA A 39 -12.53 -10.21 19.06
N GLU A 40 -11.63 -11.21 19.03
CA GLU A 40 -10.31 -11.09 19.65
C GLU A 40 -9.42 -10.09 18.91
N LEU A 41 -9.41 -10.12 17.57
CA LEU A 41 -8.64 -9.17 16.78
C LEU A 41 -9.10 -7.73 16.99
N ARG A 42 -10.42 -7.51 17.11
CA ARG A 42 -10.99 -6.20 17.44
C ARG A 42 -10.51 -5.71 18.80
N LYS A 43 -10.48 -6.56 19.83
CA LYS A 43 -9.92 -6.20 21.15
C LYS A 43 -8.45 -5.79 21.06
N VAL A 44 -7.65 -6.51 20.26
CA VAL A 44 -6.24 -6.18 20.02
C VAL A 44 -6.10 -4.80 19.37
N ILE A 45 -6.90 -4.52 18.34
CA ILE A 45 -6.88 -3.22 17.64
C ILE A 45 -7.31 -2.09 18.57
N THR A 46 -8.38 -2.28 19.34
CA THR A 46 -8.87 -1.30 20.32
C THR A 46 -7.81 -1.01 21.38
N ALA A 47 -7.12 -2.03 21.89
CA ALA A 47 -6.01 -1.83 22.83
C ALA A 47 -4.85 -1.03 22.21
N VAL A 48 -4.48 -1.36 20.95
CA VAL A 48 -3.44 -0.62 20.21
C VAL A 48 -3.81 0.85 20.01
N ALA A 49 -5.07 1.14 19.69
CA ALA A 49 -5.58 2.50 19.55
C ALA A 49 -5.51 3.28 20.87
N ILE A 50 -5.92 2.67 21.98
CA ILE A 50 -5.84 3.27 23.32
C ILE A 50 -4.39 3.54 23.73
N GLU A 51 -3.48 2.60 23.43
CA GLU A 51 -2.05 2.71 23.72
C GLU A 51 -1.33 3.71 22.81
N ALA A 52 -1.99 4.22 21.75
CA ALA A 52 -1.40 5.04 20.69
C ALA A 52 -0.09 4.44 20.15
N THR A 53 -0.07 3.13 19.96
CA THR A 53 1.15 2.40 19.55
C THR A 53 1.45 2.70 18.08
N PRO A 54 2.57 3.36 17.73
CA PRO A 54 2.79 3.89 16.39
C PRO A 54 3.17 2.81 15.37
N SER A 55 3.72 1.68 15.82
CA SER A 55 4.08 0.56 14.94
C SER A 55 3.79 -0.77 15.61
N VAL A 56 3.04 -1.61 14.91
CA VAL A 56 2.68 -2.96 15.36
C VAL A 56 3.14 -3.97 14.33
N LEU A 57 3.74 -5.05 14.81
CA LEU A 57 4.07 -6.23 14.03
C LEU A 57 3.25 -7.42 14.49
N PHE A 58 2.42 -7.94 13.59
CA PHE A 58 1.90 -9.30 13.65
C PHE A 58 3.00 -10.27 13.19
N ASP A 59 3.71 -10.84 14.15
CA ASP A 59 4.90 -11.64 13.87
C ASP A 59 4.55 -13.11 13.63
N ASN A 60 5.25 -13.73 12.68
CA ASN A 60 5.14 -15.16 12.35
C ASN A 60 3.68 -15.62 12.08
N VAL A 61 2.99 -14.89 11.22
CA VAL A 61 1.64 -15.23 10.77
C VAL A 61 1.69 -16.46 9.87
N ASP A 62 0.92 -17.48 10.24
CA ASP A 62 0.77 -18.77 9.56
C ASP A 62 -0.63 -18.99 8.96
N GLN A 63 -1.49 -17.98 9.08
CA GLN A 63 -2.88 -18.00 8.65
C GLN A 63 -3.14 -16.94 7.57
N GLN A 64 -4.23 -17.12 6.82
CA GLN A 64 -4.68 -16.11 5.87
C GLN A 64 -4.99 -14.79 6.59
N ILE A 65 -4.36 -13.72 6.13
CA ILE A 65 -4.52 -12.37 6.69
C ILE A 65 -5.78 -11.71 6.13
N GLY A 66 -6.58 -11.12 7.02
CA GLY A 66 -7.74 -10.29 6.69
C GLY A 66 -8.82 -10.36 7.76
N GLY A 67 -9.95 -9.70 7.49
CA GLY A 67 -11.10 -9.66 8.38
C GLY A 67 -11.56 -8.24 8.61
N ALA A 68 -12.87 -8.05 8.77
CA ALA A 68 -13.51 -6.74 8.77
C ALA A 68 -12.89 -5.75 9.78
N ALA A 69 -12.52 -6.23 10.98
CA ALA A 69 -11.87 -5.39 11.99
C ALA A 69 -10.50 -4.86 11.53
N LEU A 70 -9.66 -5.71 10.94
CA LEU A 70 -8.36 -5.29 10.41
C LEU A 70 -8.54 -4.40 9.18
N ASP A 71 -9.43 -4.78 8.26
CA ASP A 71 -9.69 -4.00 7.05
C ASP A 71 -10.17 -2.58 7.38
N ALA A 72 -10.99 -2.41 8.42
CA ALA A 72 -11.38 -1.11 8.95
C ALA A 72 -10.19 -0.37 9.57
N ALA A 73 -9.42 -1.01 10.44
CA ALA A 73 -8.26 -0.40 11.11
C ALA A 73 -7.16 0.06 10.15
N LEU A 74 -7.06 -0.56 8.97
CA LEU A 74 -6.07 -0.21 7.95
C LEU A 74 -6.44 1.03 7.13
N THR A 75 -7.70 1.46 7.14
CA THR A 75 -8.18 2.57 6.30
C THR A 75 -8.87 3.69 7.07
N ALA A 76 -9.28 3.45 8.32
CA ALA A 76 -9.93 4.46 9.14
C ALA A 76 -8.91 5.44 9.73
N GLU A 77 -9.28 6.72 9.79
CA GLU A 77 -8.49 7.77 10.47
C GLU A 77 -8.72 7.77 11.99
N THR A 78 -9.91 7.34 12.41
CA THR A 78 -10.29 7.20 13.82
C THR A 78 -10.86 5.81 14.09
N TRP A 79 -10.77 5.39 15.34
CA TRP A 79 -11.25 4.12 15.84
C TRP A 79 -12.12 4.35 17.07
N SER A 80 -13.28 3.71 17.10
CA SER A 80 -14.20 3.76 18.23
C SER A 80 -14.78 2.38 18.48
N ASP A 81 -14.77 1.94 19.73
CA ASP A 81 -15.31 0.65 20.13
C ASP A 81 -15.95 0.72 21.52
N ARG A 82 -16.69 -0.32 21.90
CA ARG A 82 -17.31 -0.43 23.22
C ARG A 82 -16.31 -0.92 24.25
N ILE A 83 -16.28 -0.28 25.42
CA ILE A 83 -15.49 -0.74 26.56
C ILE A 83 -16.21 -1.93 27.21
N LEU A 84 -15.58 -3.10 27.20
CA LEU A 84 -16.13 -4.30 27.84
C LEU A 84 -16.30 -4.10 29.35
N GLY A 85 -17.43 -4.54 29.88
CA GLY A 85 -17.76 -4.40 31.30
C GLY A 85 -18.14 -2.98 31.74
N ARG A 86 -18.20 -2.01 30.82
CA ARG A 86 -18.69 -0.64 31.10
C ARG A 86 -19.78 -0.26 30.08
N SER A 87 -20.69 0.61 30.49
CA SER A 87 -21.64 1.25 29.56
C SER A 87 -21.03 2.52 28.96
N ALA A 88 -19.84 2.37 28.36
CA ALA A 88 -19.06 3.46 27.79
C ALA A 88 -18.36 3.01 26.50
N THR A 89 -18.10 3.94 25.60
CA THR A 89 -17.25 3.74 24.41
C THR A 89 -15.88 4.35 24.64
N THR A 90 -14.91 3.98 23.79
CA THR A 90 -13.57 4.58 23.81
C THR A 90 -13.55 6.05 23.41
N GLY A 91 -14.63 6.57 22.84
CA GLY A 91 -14.61 7.80 22.05
C GLY A 91 -13.87 7.58 20.72
N GLU A 92 -13.61 8.68 20.01
CA GLU A 92 -12.82 8.66 18.78
C GLU A 92 -11.33 8.66 19.12
N LEU A 93 -10.65 7.54 18.85
CA LEU A 93 -9.22 7.38 19.02
C LEU A 93 -8.52 7.54 17.67
N PRO A 94 -7.46 8.34 17.52
CA PRO A 94 -6.70 8.42 16.28
C PRO A 94 -6.09 7.07 15.90
N MET A 95 -6.28 6.64 14.65
CA MET A 95 -5.73 5.39 14.12
C MET A 95 -4.51 5.67 13.21
N ASN A 96 -3.43 6.13 13.84
CA ASN A 96 -2.18 6.47 13.15
C ASN A 96 -1.15 5.31 13.16
N THR A 97 -1.58 4.10 13.49
CA THR A 97 -0.69 2.95 13.67
C THR A 97 -0.22 2.40 12.32
N ILE A 98 1.10 2.26 12.17
CA ILE A 98 1.67 1.51 11.04
C ILE A 98 1.66 0.02 11.36
N TRP A 99 0.76 -0.69 10.70
CA TRP A 99 0.65 -2.14 10.79
C TRP A 99 1.63 -2.83 9.85
N SER A 100 2.31 -3.84 10.37
CA SER A 100 3.15 -4.77 9.63
C SER A 100 2.81 -6.20 9.99
N CYS A 101 3.09 -7.14 9.07
CA CYS A 101 3.03 -8.56 9.36
C CYS A 101 4.21 -9.29 8.73
N THR A 102 4.62 -10.39 9.34
CA THR A 102 5.66 -11.28 8.80
C THR A 102 5.13 -12.71 8.71
N GLY A 103 5.62 -13.47 7.75
CA GLY A 103 5.34 -14.90 7.65
C GLY A 103 6.05 -15.53 6.48
N ASN A 104 5.92 -16.85 6.34
CA ASN A 104 6.42 -17.56 5.17
C ASN A 104 5.27 -17.74 4.17
N ASN A 105 5.47 -17.33 2.93
CA ASN A 105 4.46 -17.41 1.88
C ASN A 105 3.06 -16.92 2.32
N LEU A 106 3.01 -15.71 2.89
CA LEU A 106 1.78 -15.09 3.36
C LEU A 106 0.67 -15.12 2.30
N ALA A 107 -0.54 -15.49 2.75
CA ALA A 107 -1.76 -15.45 1.97
C ALA A 107 -2.69 -14.36 2.48
N PHE A 108 -3.39 -13.68 1.57
CA PHE A 108 -4.30 -12.58 1.90
C PHE A 108 -5.73 -12.93 1.51
N GLY A 109 -6.71 -12.47 2.30
CA GLY A 109 -8.09 -12.40 1.83
C GLY A 109 -8.22 -11.33 0.74
N SER A 110 -9.24 -11.44 -0.12
CA SER A 110 -9.43 -10.52 -1.25
C SER A 110 -9.49 -9.04 -0.84
N ASP A 111 -10.01 -8.75 0.35
CA ASP A 111 -10.13 -7.40 0.89
C ASP A 111 -8.84 -6.88 1.53
N ALA A 112 -8.11 -7.76 2.22
CA ALA A 112 -6.82 -7.42 2.80
C ALA A 112 -5.75 -7.24 1.72
N GLY A 113 -5.79 -8.05 0.64
CA GLY A 113 -4.82 -8.01 -0.46
C GLY A 113 -4.72 -6.61 -1.09
N ARG A 114 -5.85 -5.91 -1.26
CA ARG A 114 -5.84 -4.53 -1.78
C ARG A 114 -5.30 -3.49 -0.79
N ARG A 115 -5.18 -3.79 0.51
CA ARG A 115 -4.70 -2.89 1.58
C ARG A 115 -3.28 -3.19 2.06
N VAL A 116 -2.60 -4.09 1.37
CA VAL A 116 -1.25 -4.55 1.72
C VAL A 116 -0.23 -4.10 0.68
N LEU A 117 0.94 -3.67 1.15
CA LEU A 117 2.16 -3.55 0.36
C LEU A 117 3.05 -4.76 0.65
N PRO A 118 3.13 -5.73 -0.26
CA PRO A 118 3.92 -6.94 -0.05
C PRO A 118 5.40 -6.66 -0.30
N ILE A 119 6.25 -7.23 0.56
CA ILE A 119 7.70 -7.23 0.47
C ILE A 119 8.13 -8.68 0.52
N ARG A 120 8.72 -9.19 -0.57
CA ARG A 120 9.19 -10.57 -0.65
C ARG A 120 10.69 -10.62 -0.46
N LEU A 121 11.14 -11.23 0.63
CA LEU A 121 12.55 -11.59 0.82
C LEU A 121 12.80 -12.97 0.21
N GLN A 122 13.86 -13.08 -0.57
CA GLN A 122 14.26 -14.33 -1.18
C GLN A 122 15.70 -14.64 -0.79
N SER A 123 15.89 -15.79 -0.15
CA SER A 123 17.22 -16.34 0.09
C SER A 123 17.44 -17.57 -0.80
N PRO A 124 18.62 -17.70 -1.43
CA PRO A 124 19.01 -18.93 -2.11
C PRO A 124 19.51 -20.01 -1.13
N LEU A 125 19.67 -19.69 0.16
CA LEU A 125 20.23 -20.58 1.18
C LEU A 125 19.16 -21.29 2.00
N GLU A 126 19.47 -22.51 2.44
CA GLU A 126 18.60 -23.32 3.33
C GLU A 126 18.53 -22.76 4.75
N THR A 127 19.65 -22.27 5.30
CA THR A 127 19.73 -21.63 6.63
C THR A 127 20.34 -20.22 6.52
N PRO A 128 19.58 -19.22 6.06
CA PRO A 128 20.09 -17.85 5.90
C PRO A 128 20.56 -17.21 7.22
N GLU A 129 20.06 -17.68 8.36
CA GLU A 129 20.41 -17.21 9.70
C GLU A 129 21.86 -17.52 10.11
N ASP A 130 22.51 -18.53 9.50
CA ASP A 130 23.89 -18.93 9.84
C ASP A 130 24.96 -18.08 9.15
N ARG A 131 24.53 -17.13 8.32
CA ARG A 131 25.43 -16.22 7.60
C ARG A 131 26.23 -15.35 8.55
N GLY A 132 27.54 -15.22 8.28
CA GLY A 132 28.44 -14.31 8.99
C GLY A 132 28.92 -13.12 8.14
N ASP A 133 28.53 -13.06 6.88
CA ASP A 133 29.03 -12.12 5.86
C ASP A 133 28.27 -10.79 5.82
N PHE A 134 27.61 -10.40 6.92
CA PHE A 134 26.85 -9.14 6.99
C PHE A 134 27.78 -7.94 7.17
N HIS A 135 27.57 -6.89 6.36
CA HIS A 135 28.26 -5.60 6.52
C HIS A 135 28.12 -5.03 7.95
N HIS A 136 26.97 -5.28 8.58
CA HIS A 136 26.72 -4.98 9.99
C HIS A 136 26.26 -6.26 10.71
N ALA A 137 27.16 -6.86 11.49
CA ALA A 137 26.85 -8.07 12.27
C ALA A 137 25.71 -7.84 13.28
N ASP A 138 25.74 -6.72 14.02
CA ASP A 138 24.60 -6.24 14.82
C ASP A 138 23.94 -5.06 14.09
N LEU A 139 23.05 -5.36 13.15
CA LEU A 139 22.32 -4.34 12.41
C LEU A 139 21.50 -3.42 13.32
N LEU A 140 20.82 -3.94 14.34
CA LEU A 140 19.98 -3.11 15.21
C LEU A 140 20.82 -2.25 16.16
N GLY A 141 21.96 -2.73 16.65
CA GLY A 141 22.96 -1.92 17.35
C GLY A 141 23.45 -0.77 16.48
N TRP A 142 23.86 -1.09 15.25
CA TRP A 142 24.32 -0.08 14.30
C TRP A 142 23.23 0.95 13.96
N VAL A 143 21.98 0.52 13.74
CA VAL A 143 20.84 1.42 13.49
C VAL A 143 20.59 2.32 14.70
N ARG A 144 20.64 1.79 15.92
CA ARG A 144 20.49 2.59 17.15
C ARG A 144 21.57 3.66 17.25
N ASP A 145 22.80 3.30 16.95
CA ASP A 145 23.93 4.22 17.03
C ASP A 145 23.88 5.32 15.96
N ASN A 146 23.38 4.98 14.77
CA ASN A 146 23.29 5.86 13.61
C ASN A 146 21.89 6.46 13.39
N ARG A 147 20.95 6.25 14.32
CA ARG A 147 19.54 6.64 14.14
C ARG A 147 19.34 8.09 13.68
N PRO A 148 20.00 9.11 14.30
CA PRO A 148 19.82 10.50 13.85
C PRO A 148 20.17 10.69 12.38
N ARG A 149 21.26 10.05 11.90
CA ARG A 149 21.69 10.09 10.50
C ARG A 149 20.64 9.46 9.58
N LEU A 150 20.15 8.28 9.94
CA LEU A 150 19.16 7.54 9.16
C LEU A 150 17.81 8.28 9.08
N ALA A 151 17.36 8.84 10.21
CA ALA A 151 16.12 9.61 10.28
C ALA A 151 16.22 10.91 9.46
N VAL A 152 17.34 11.63 9.54
CA VAL A 152 17.57 12.82 8.71
C VAL A 152 17.63 12.44 7.23
N ALA A 153 18.27 11.33 6.85
CA ALA A 153 18.28 10.86 5.46
C ALA A 153 16.86 10.60 4.91
N ALA A 154 16.01 9.92 5.67
CA ALA A 154 14.62 9.68 5.27
C ALA A 154 13.83 10.99 5.10
N LEU A 155 14.00 11.95 6.01
CA LEU A 155 13.34 13.26 5.92
C LEU A 155 13.90 14.11 4.78
N THR A 156 15.19 14.00 4.46
CA THR A 156 15.83 14.69 3.33
C THR A 156 15.24 14.25 2.01
N ILE A 157 14.90 12.96 1.83
CA ILE A 157 14.20 12.47 0.62
C ILE A 157 12.87 13.20 0.45
N LEU A 158 12.03 13.21 1.50
CA LEU A 158 10.73 13.90 1.45
C LEU A 158 10.89 15.40 1.22
N ARG A 159 11.81 16.05 1.92
CA ARG A 159 12.08 17.48 1.76
C ARG A 159 12.53 17.80 0.33
N GLY A 160 13.45 17.00 -0.22
CA GLY A 160 13.93 17.15 -1.58
C GLY A 160 12.79 17.09 -2.59
N TYR A 161 11.87 16.15 -2.41
CA TYR A 161 10.68 16.00 -3.26
C TYR A 161 9.78 17.25 -3.22
N PHE A 162 9.51 17.79 -2.03
CA PHE A 162 8.77 19.05 -1.89
C PHE A 162 9.49 20.25 -2.52
N VAL A 163 10.80 20.35 -2.35
CA VAL A 163 11.63 21.43 -2.94
C VAL A 163 11.58 21.36 -4.47
N ALA A 164 11.48 20.16 -5.04
CA ALA A 164 11.34 19.95 -6.48
C ALA A 164 9.92 20.21 -7.03
N GLY A 165 8.98 20.64 -6.18
CA GLY A 165 7.60 20.93 -6.58
C GLY A 165 6.69 19.69 -6.65
N CYS A 166 7.04 18.61 -5.93
CA CYS A 166 6.26 17.36 -5.90
C CYS A 166 5.93 16.81 -7.30
N PRO A 167 6.93 16.58 -8.17
CA PRO A 167 6.68 16.14 -9.53
C PRO A 167 5.88 14.84 -9.57
N ILE A 168 4.81 14.82 -10.35
CA ILE A 168 3.94 13.64 -10.50
C ILE A 168 4.76 12.48 -11.06
N GLN A 169 4.68 11.33 -10.37
CA GLN A 169 5.30 10.10 -10.84
C GLN A 169 4.26 9.29 -11.62
N ALA A 170 4.65 8.78 -12.78
CA ALA A 170 3.76 7.97 -13.62
C ALA A 170 3.27 6.73 -12.86
N SER A 171 2.04 6.31 -13.17
CA SER A 171 1.34 5.16 -12.57
C SER A 171 1.21 5.23 -11.04
N GLY A 172 0.59 4.20 -10.42
CA GLY A 172 0.65 4.00 -8.97
C GLY A 172 -0.47 4.61 -8.14
N GLU A 173 -1.69 4.60 -8.65
CA GLU A 173 -2.85 4.80 -7.79
C GLU A 173 -3.02 3.61 -6.84
N TRP A 174 -3.19 3.92 -5.55
CA TRP A 174 -3.52 2.92 -4.55
C TRP A 174 -4.76 3.38 -3.80
N GLY A 175 -5.92 2.83 -4.19
CA GLY A 175 -7.21 3.12 -3.55
C GLY A 175 -7.16 2.98 -2.02
N SER A 176 -7.79 3.92 -1.32
CA SER A 176 -7.71 4.13 0.14
C SER A 176 -6.35 4.59 0.68
N PHE A 177 -5.30 4.64 -0.14
CA PHE A 177 -3.95 5.09 0.23
C PHE A 177 -3.40 6.15 -0.74
N THR A 178 -4.28 6.92 -1.39
CA THR A 178 -3.92 7.92 -2.41
C THR A 178 -2.93 8.94 -1.85
N ASN A 179 -3.15 9.44 -0.64
CA ASN A 179 -2.25 10.39 0.02
C ASN A 179 -0.88 9.79 0.30
N TRP A 180 -0.84 8.53 0.75
CA TRP A 180 0.42 7.83 0.96
C TRP A 180 1.18 7.62 -0.36
N SER A 181 0.46 7.29 -1.44
CA SER A 181 1.07 7.11 -2.76
C SER A 181 1.62 8.43 -3.31
N ALA A 182 0.81 9.51 -3.26
CA ALA A 182 1.18 10.83 -3.75
C ALA A 182 2.39 11.43 -3.04
N LEU A 183 2.60 11.07 -1.77
CA LEU A 183 3.70 11.57 -0.96
C LEU A 183 4.87 10.58 -0.88
N VAL A 184 4.67 9.42 -0.23
CA VAL A 184 5.75 8.52 0.15
C VAL A 184 6.28 7.76 -1.07
N ARG A 185 5.39 7.12 -1.84
CA ARG A 185 5.79 6.40 -3.05
C ARG A 185 6.42 7.38 -4.04
N SER A 186 5.75 8.48 -4.34
CA SER A 186 6.26 9.45 -5.32
C SER A 186 7.64 9.99 -4.95
N ALA A 187 7.88 10.32 -3.67
CA ALA A 187 9.21 10.76 -3.23
C ALA A 187 10.29 9.69 -3.41
N LEU A 188 9.97 8.41 -3.19
CA LEU A 188 10.91 7.30 -3.41
C LEU A 188 11.22 7.13 -4.90
N VAL A 189 10.20 7.10 -5.75
CA VAL A 189 10.38 6.95 -7.21
C VAL A 189 11.12 8.14 -7.80
N TRP A 190 10.77 9.35 -7.38
CA TRP A 190 11.49 10.58 -7.74
C TRP A 190 12.96 10.56 -7.32
N ALA A 191 13.26 9.99 -6.15
CA ALA A 191 14.63 9.81 -5.69
C ALA A 191 15.41 8.70 -6.43
N GLY A 192 14.80 8.06 -7.43
CA GLY A 192 15.40 7.02 -8.26
C GLY A 192 15.20 5.59 -7.75
N ALA A 193 14.38 5.38 -6.72
CA ALA A 193 14.06 4.03 -6.26
C ALA A 193 13.04 3.36 -7.21
N ALA A 194 13.06 2.02 -7.24
CA ALA A 194 12.03 1.26 -7.93
C ALA A 194 10.65 1.50 -7.29
N ASP A 195 9.59 1.45 -8.11
CA ASP A 195 8.22 1.66 -7.63
C ASP A 195 7.79 0.52 -6.68
N PRO A 196 7.53 0.80 -5.39
CA PRO A 196 7.11 -0.21 -4.45
C PRO A 196 5.74 -0.82 -4.79
N LEU A 197 4.86 -0.14 -5.54
CA LEU A 197 3.56 -0.69 -5.90
C LEU A 197 3.65 -1.82 -6.95
N ALA A 198 4.76 -1.95 -7.67
CA ALA A 198 4.99 -3.06 -8.59
C ALA A 198 4.87 -4.43 -7.90
N THR A 199 5.19 -4.52 -6.60
CA THR A 199 5.08 -5.77 -5.83
C THR A 199 3.65 -6.22 -5.62
N ARG A 200 2.67 -5.31 -5.68
CA ARG A 200 1.24 -5.64 -5.53
C ARG A 200 0.71 -6.40 -6.72
N VAL A 201 1.19 -6.10 -7.94
CA VAL A 201 0.83 -6.84 -9.15
C VAL A 201 1.31 -8.29 -9.02
N ALA A 202 2.55 -8.50 -8.58
CA ALA A 202 3.12 -9.82 -8.34
C ALA A 202 2.39 -10.61 -7.23
N ALA A 203 1.93 -9.94 -6.17
CA ALA A 203 1.16 -10.59 -5.11
C ALA A 203 -0.29 -10.91 -5.50
N THR A 204 -0.89 -10.11 -6.40
CA THR A 204 -2.24 -10.36 -6.92
C THR A 204 -2.24 -11.42 -8.03
N ALA A 205 -1.08 -11.74 -8.61
CA ALA A 205 -0.93 -12.81 -9.60
C ALA A 205 -1.00 -14.23 -8.99
N ASN A 206 -0.92 -14.36 -7.65
CA ASN A 206 -1.01 -15.62 -6.90
C ASN A 206 -2.41 -15.86 -6.31
N ASP A 207 -3.45 -15.32 -6.95
CA ASP A 207 -4.80 -15.26 -6.39
C ASP A 207 -5.60 -16.51 -6.79
N ASP A 208 -5.49 -17.59 -6.01
CA ASP A 208 -6.34 -18.80 -6.12
C ASP A 208 -7.84 -18.41 -6.18
N ALA A 209 -8.22 -17.29 -5.54
CA ALA A 209 -9.58 -16.79 -5.57
C ALA A 209 -10.01 -16.19 -6.92
N ARG A 210 -9.05 -15.75 -7.74
CA ARG A 210 -9.25 -15.18 -9.08
C ARG A 210 -9.28 -16.28 -10.14
N GLU A 211 -8.41 -17.28 -10.00
CA GLU A 211 -8.48 -18.51 -10.82
C GLU A 211 -9.78 -19.27 -10.57
N LEU A 212 -10.17 -19.44 -9.30
CA LEU A 212 -11.46 -20.05 -8.94
C LEU A 212 -12.65 -19.22 -9.44
N LEU A 213 -12.58 -17.88 -9.43
CA LEU A 213 -13.64 -17.04 -10.00
C LEU A 213 -13.76 -17.25 -11.51
N ALA A 214 -12.63 -17.33 -12.23
CA ALA A 214 -12.63 -17.62 -13.66
C ALA A 214 -13.24 -19.00 -13.94
N MET A 215 -12.83 -20.04 -13.20
CA MET A 215 -13.37 -21.39 -13.32
C MET A 215 -14.86 -21.46 -12.98
N LEU A 216 -15.32 -20.72 -11.97
CA LEU A 216 -16.74 -20.67 -11.60
C LEU A 216 -17.60 -19.99 -12.67
N ILE A 217 -17.10 -18.91 -13.29
CA ILE A 217 -17.85 -18.22 -14.35
C ILE A 217 -17.97 -19.11 -15.58
N VAL A 218 -16.86 -19.68 -16.06
CA VAL A 218 -16.86 -20.60 -17.20
C VAL A 218 -17.68 -21.86 -16.88
N GLY A 219 -17.48 -22.45 -15.69
CA GLY A 219 -18.18 -23.66 -15.29
C GLY A 219 -19.70 -23.48 -15.14
N VAL A 220 -20.17 -22.33 -14.65
CA VAL A 220 -21.63 -22.07 -14.59
C VAL A 220 -22.20 -21.88 -16.00
N GLU A 221 -21.47 -21.26 -16.94
CA GLU A 221 -21.89 -21.18 -18.35
C GLU A 221 -21.95 -22.56 -19.02
N GLU A 222 -21.00 -23.46 -18.73
CA GLU A 222 -21.04 -24.85 -19.21
C GLU A 222 -22.31 -25.59 -18.75
N ALA A 223 -22.76 -25.35 -17.51
CA ALA A 223 -23.97 -25.97 -16.97
C ALA A 223 -25.27 -25.26 -17.36
N ASP A 224 -25.20 -23.98 -17.76
CA ASP A 224 -26.36 -23.16 -18.15
C ASP A 224 -26.15 -22.47 -19.52
N PRO A 225 -26.04 -23.23 -20.64
CA PRO A 225 -25.80 -22.64 -21.96
C PRO A 225 -26.89 -21.65 -22.40
N ASP A 226 -28.12 -21.86 -21.92
CA ASP A 226 -29.29 -21.03 -22.23
C ASP A 226 -29.41 -19.79 -21.32
N GLY A 227 -28.57 -19.68 -20.28
CA GLY A 227 -28.65 -18.59 -19.32
C GLY A 227 -29.96 -18.55 -18.53
N LYS A 228 -30.65 -19.66 -18.29
CA LYS A 228 -31.93 -19.71 -17.53
C LYS A 228 -31.72 -19.79 -16.02
N GLY A 229 -30.49 -19.99 -15.60
CA GLY A 229 -30.05 -20.17 -14.24
C GLY A 229 -30.17 -21.61 -13.76
N VAL A 230 -29.11 -22.16 -13.18
CA VAL A 230 -29.02 -23.52 -12.65
C VAL A 230 -29.03 -23.54 -11.13
N THR A 231 -29.63 -24.56 -10.54
CA THR A 231 -29.61 -24.82 -9.10
C THR A 231 -28.40 -25.66 -8.73
N THR A 232 -27.97 -25.61 -7.46
CA THR A 232 -26.86 -26.46 -6.99
C THR A 232 -27.16 -27.96 -7.08
N ASN A 233 -28.43 -28.35 -7.04
CA ASN A 233 -28.84 -29.75 -7.22
C ASN A 233 -28.80 -30.18 -8.69
N GLU A 234 -29.12 -29.28 -9.63
CA GLU A 234 -28.93 -29.52 -11.06
C GLU A 234 -27.43 -29.67 -11.38
N ILE A 235 -26.57 -28.82 -10.78
CA ILE A 235 -25.11 -28.95 -10.87
C ILE A 235 -24.63 -30.29 -10.28
N GLU A 236 -25.12 -30.69 -9.11
CA GLU A 236 -24.78 -31.98 -8.50
C GLU A 236 -25.11 -33.16 -9.43
N ARG A 237 -26.28 -33.12 -10.08
CA ARG A 237 -26.67 -34.13 -11.06
C ARG A 237 -25.72 -34.16 -12.24
N LEU A 238 -25.40 -33.01 -12.83
CA LEU A 238 -24.45 -32.88 -13.95
C LEU A 238 -23.07 -33.46 -13.62
N LEU A 239 -22.58 -33.24 -12.39
CA LEU A 239 -21.27 -33.73 -11.94
C LEU A 239 -21.27 -35.20 -11.50
N SER A 240 -22.44 -35.75 -11.14
CA SER A 240 -22.58 -37.13 -10.67
C SER A 240 -22.61 -38.17 -11.79
N HIS A 241 -22.86 -37.76 -13.04
CA HIS A 241 -22.79 -38.64 -14.21
C HIS A 241 -21.34 -38.93 -14.58
N ARG A 242 -20.72 -39.92 -13.91
CA ARG A 242 -19.48 -40.55 -14.36
C ARG A 242 -19.79 -41.47 -15.54
N THR A 243 -19.51 -41.01 -16.76
CA THR A 243 -19.15 -41.89 -17.87
C THR A 243 -17.62 -41.93 -17.97
N ASP A 244 -17.04 -43.01 -18.52
CA ASP A 244 -15.60 -43.11 -18.82
C ASP A 244 -15.12 -42.13 -19.92
N GLU A 245 -15.96 -41.15 -20.26
CA GLU A 245 -15.73 -40.06 -21.20
C GLU A 245 -15.78 -38.72 -20.43
N MET A 246 -15.02 -37.74 -20.93
CA MET A 246 -14.81 -36.43 -20.30
C MET A 246 -16.15 -35.80 -19.83
N PRO A 247 -16.25 -35.29 -18.58
CA PRO A 247 -17.50 -34.77 -18.04
C PRO A 247 -18.06 -33.64 -18.90
N PRO A 248 -19.40 -33.49 -19.02
CA PRO A 248 -20.03 -32.50 -19.89
C PRO A 248 -19.71 -31.04 -19.51
N CYS A 249 -19.30 -30.81 -18.26
CA CYS A 249 -18.87 -29.51 -17.75
C CYS A 249 -17.50 -29.66 -17.05
N PRO A 250 -16.38 -29.75 -17.79
CA PRO A 250 -15.07 -30.04 -17.23
C PRO A 250 -14.55 -28.91 -16.33
N THR A 251 -14.82 -27.65 -16.67
CA THR A 251 -14.39 -26.50 -15.86
C THR A 251 -15.21 -26.41 -14.59
N LEU A 252 -16.51 -26.72 -14.66
CA LEU A 252 -17.36 -26.80 -13.48
C LEU A 252 -16.93 -27.91 -12.53
N ALA A 253 -16.49 -29.05 -13.06
CA ALA A 253 -15.97 -30.17 -12.27
C ALA A 253 -14.68 -29.80 -11.53
N ALA A 254 -13.76 -29.08 -12.19
CA ALA A 254 -12.55 -28.56 -11.57
C ALA A 254 -12.86 -27.58 -10.43
N ALA A 255 -13.72 -26.58 -10.69
CA ALA A 255 -14.15 -25.62 -9.68
C ALA A 255 -14.86 -26.31 -8.49
N ALA A 256 -15.69 -27.31 -8.77
CA ALA A 256 -16.38 -28.08 -7.75
C ALA A 256 -15.42 -28.92 -6.91
N SER A 257 -14.39 -29.53 -7.51
CA SER A 257 -13.36 -30.28 -6.80
C SER A 257 -12.54 -29.38 -5.88
N GLU A 258 -12.15 -28.19 -6.34
CA GLU A 258 -11.44 -27.22 -5.51
C GLU A 258 -12.28 -26.75 -4.31
N ILE A 259 -13.59 -26.54 -4.51
CA ILE A 259 -14.48 -26.04 -3.46
C ILE A 259 -14.90 -27.13 -2.49
N CYS A 260 -15.22 -28.33 -2.97
CA CYS A 260 -15.87 -29.39 -2.20
C CYS A 260 -14.95 -30.57 -1.85
N GLY A 261 -13.84 -30.76 -2.56
CA GLY A 261 -12.96 -31.93 -2.46
C GLY A 261 -13.46 -33.10 -3.31
N GLU A 262 -13.25 -34.33 -2.84
CA GLU A 262 -13.57 -35.56 -3.59
C GLU A 262 -15.06 -35.78 -3.85
N ARG A 263 -15.95 -35.23 -3.01
CA ARG A 263 -17.40 -35.37 -3.14
C ARG A 263 -18.05 -34.01 -3.23
N PHE A 264 -18.95 -33.85 -4.19
CA PHE A 264 -19.73 -32.63 -4.33
C PHE A 264 -20.59 -32.39 -3.07
N ASN A 265 -20.65 -31.13 -2.62
CA ASN A 265 -21.49 -30.72 -1.50
C ASN A 265 -22.27 -29.46 -1.90
N ALA A 266 -23.54 -29.62 -2.26
CA ALA A 266 -24.39 -28.55 -2.77
C ALA A 266 -24.46 -27.32 -1.85
N ARG A 267 -24.48 -27.53 -0.52
CA ARG A 267 -24.52 -26.43 0.46
C ARG A 267 -23.22 -25.64 0.50
N ARG A 268 -22.08 -26.33 0.52
CA ARG A 268 -20.75 -25.71 0.50
C ARG A 268 -20.51 -24.97 -0.81
N PHE A 269 -20.86 -25.59 -1.94
CA PHE A 269 -20.76 -25.01 -3.27
C PHE A 269 -21.64 -23.75 -3.40
N GLY A 270 -22.92 -23.83 -3.02
CA GLY A 270 -23.83 -22.69 -3.03
C GLY A 270 -23.40 -21.53 -2.11
N ARG A 271 -22.80 -21.83 -0.95
CA ARG A 271 -22.22 -20.79 -0.07
C ARG A 271 -21.05 -20.09 -0.74
N ARG A 272 -20.20 -20.84 -1.46
CA ARG A 272 -19.05 -20.29 -2.18
C ARG A 272 -19.48 -19.45 -3.38
N LEU A 273 -20.40 -19.94 -4.21
CA LEU A 273 -21.02 -19.15 -5.29
C LEU A 273 -21.59 -17.82 -4.78
N ARG A 274 -22.25 -17.84 -3.62
CA ARG A 274 -22.79 -16.62 -2.99
C ARG A 274 -21.72 -15.58 -2.68
N SER A 275 -20.53 -16.01 -2.29
CA SER A 275 -19.41 -15.10 -2.00
C SER A 275 -18.79 -14.44 -3.24
N TYR A 276 -19.20 -14.87 -4.44
CA TYR A 276 -18.74 -14.35 -5.72
C TYR A 276 -19.82 -13.64 -6.55
N ILE A 277 -21.03 -13.45 -5.99
CA ILE A 277 -22.09 -12.67 -6.66
C ILE A 277 -21.56 -11.27 -7.00
N ASP A 278 -21.87 -10.81 -8.21
CA ASP A 278 -21.51 -9.48 -8.75
C ASP A 278 -20.00 -9.20 -8.88
N ARG A 279 -19.13 -10.19 -8.65
CA ARG A 279 -17.70 -10.08 -9.01
C ARG A 279 -17.53 -10.28 -10.51
N ILE A 280 -16.75 -9.40 -11.14
CA ILE A 280 -16.59 -9.33 -12.60
C ILE A 280 -15.32 -10.07 -13.05
N TRP A 281 -15.45 -10.90 -14.08
CA TRP A 281 -14.36 -11.50 -14.84
C TRP A 281 -14.65 -11.33 -16.33
N GLU A 282 -13.75 -10.68 -17.08
CA GLU A 282 -13.90 -10.45 -18.52
C GLU A 282 -15.29 -9.91 -18.93
N GLY A 283 -15.80 -8.93 -18.18
CA GLY A 283 -17.11 -8.33 -18.45
C GLY A 283 -18.33 -9.21 -18.12
N ARG A 284 -18.15 -10.33 -17.42
CA ARG A 284 -19.20 -11.26 -16.99
C ARG A 284 -19.26 -11.37 -15.46
N LYS A 285 -20.40 -11.75 -14.90
CA LYS A 285 -20.59 -11.93 -13.46
C LYS A 285 -21.59 -13.05 -13.16
N ILE A 286 -21.45 -13.69 -12.00
CA ILE A 286 -22.44 -14.64 -11.48
C ILE A 286 -23.55 -13.86 -10.76
N THR A 287 -24.80 -14.14 -11.11
CA THR A 287 -26.00 -13.62 -10.42
C THR A 287 -26.76 -14.76 -9.75
N CYS A 288 -27.61 -14.40 -8.78
CA CYS A 288 -28.46 -15.35 -8.08
C CYS A 288 -29.88 -14.81 -8.02
N GLU A 289 -30.82 -15.52 -8.63
CA GLU A 289 -32.25 -15.20 -8.60
C GLU A 289 -33.02 -16.29 -7.84
N LYS A 290 -34.17 -15.93 -7.27
CA LYS A 290 -35.05 -16.90 -6.62
C LYS A 290 -35.99 -17.49 -7.67
N GLY A 291 -35.83 -18.78 -7.94
CA GLY A 291 -36.76 -19.54 -8.79
C GLY A 291 -38.04 -19.95 -8.05
N HIS A 292 -38.88 -20.70 -8.75
CA HIS A 292 -40.08 -21.31 -8.19
C HIS A 292 -39.76 -22.14 -6.94
N GLY A 293 -40.53 -21.97 -5.85
CA GLY A 293 -40.25 -22.64 -4.58
C GLY A 293 -39.15 -22.01 -3.71
N LYS A 294 -38.71 -20.76 -4.01
CA LYS A 294 -37.66 -20.02 -3.29
C LYS A 294 -36.26 -20.65 -3.38
N VAL A 295 -36.02 -21.52 -4.36
CA VAL A 295 -34.71 -22.13 -4.61
C VAL A 295 -33.82 -21.13 -5.36
N ASN A 296 -32.55 -21.02 -4.98
CA ASN A 296 -31.58 -20.17 -5.67
C ASN A 296 -31.21 -20.77 -7.04
N ARG A 297 -31.36 -19.97 -8.08
CA ARG A 297 -30.84 -20.23 -9.43
C ARG A 297 -29.66 -19.30 -9.71
N TRP A 298 -28.57 -19.87 -10.20
CA TRP A 298 -27.30 -19.22 -10.47
C TRP A 298 -27.12 -19.11 -11.98
N ALA A 299 -26.86 -17.91 -12.49
CA ALA A 299 -26.64 -17.67 -13.91
C ALA A 299 -25.42 -16.77 -14.09
N VAL A 300 -24.78 -16.83 -15.26
CA VAL A 300 -23.81 -15.83 -15.67
C VAL A 300 -24.50 -14.77 -16.53
N ARG A 301 -24.16 -13.51 -16.28
CA ARG A 301 -24.72 -12.35 -16.99
C ARG A 301 -23.59 -11.41 -17.42
N PRO A 302 -23.75 -10.70 -18.56
CA PRO A 302 -22.89 -9.58 -18.90
C PRO A 302 -22.97 -8.49 -17.81
N ALA A 303 -21.83 -7.91 -17.45
CA ALA A 303 -21.74 -6.82 -16.49
C ALA A 303 -22.39 -5.52 -17.02
N ASN A 304 -22.55 -5.39 -18.34
CA ASN A 304 -23.11 -4.21 -19.02
C ASN A 304 -24.66 -4.22 -19.13
N GLY A 305 -25.34 -5.20 -18.55
CA GLY A 305 -26.80 -5.30 -18.55
C GLY A 305 -27.46 -4.54 -17.39
N GLY A 306 -27.66 -3.23 -17.55
CA GLY A 306 -28.77 -2.47 -16.95
C GLY A 306 -28.68 -2.04 -15.48
N PHE A 307 -28.11 -0.86 -15.23
CA PHE A 307 -28.73 0.08 -14.29
C PHE A 307 -29.76 0.90 -15.08
N GLY A 308 -31.04 0.62 -14.86
CA GLY A 308 -32.12 1.49 -15.35
C GLY A 308 -32.21 2.73 -14.46
N GLY A 309 -31.82 3.88 -15.00
CA GLY A 309 -32.04 5.19 -14.40
C GLY A 309 -30.74 5.96 -14.13
N PHE A 310 -30.19 6.58 -15.17
CA PHE A 310 -30.00 8.03 -15.28
C PHE A 310 -29.38 8.29 -16.66
N GLY A 311 -29.98 9.23 -17.40
CA GLY A 311 -29.62 9.51 -18.79
C GLY A 311 -28.31 10.29 -18.92
N GLY A 312 -27.55 9.91 -19.94
CA GLY A 312 -26.56 10.73 -20.63
C GLY A 312 -25.21 10.83 -19.93
N PHE A 313 -24.14 10.44 -20.62
CA PHE A 313 -23.16 11.41 -21.12
C PHE A 313 -22.52 10.87 -22.40
N LEU A 314 -22.46 11.76 -23.39
CA LEU A 314 -21.82 11.60 -24.69
C LEU A 314 -20.30 11.50 -24.52
N GLU A 315 -19.66 10.84 -25.49
CA GLU A 315 -18.23 10.87 -25.73
C GLU A 315 -17.67 12.30 -25.74
N SER A 316 -16.47 12.49 -25.20
CA SER A 316 -15.62 13.62 -25.56
C SER A 316 -14.14 13.21 -25.50
N ASP A 317 -13.47 13.54 -26.60
CA ASP A 317 -12.06 13.35 -26.94
C ASP A 317 -11.03 13.88 -25.93
N PRO A 318 -9.74 13.48 -26.08
CA PRO A 318 -8.66 13.80 -25.18
C PRO A 318 -7.95 15.09 -25.61
N GLU A 319 -8.08 16.15 -24.82
CA GLU A 319 -7.09 17.23 -24.71
C GLU A 319 -7.58 18.19 -23.63
N HIS A 320 -6.72 18.54 -22.67
CA HIS A 320 -6.60 19.82 -21.95
C HIS A 320 -5.96 19.59 -20.57
N GLY A 321 -4.79 20.20 -20.37
CA GLY A 321 -4.09 20.22 -19.10
C GLY A 321 -4.91 20.93 -18.02
N THR A 322 -4.78 20.45 -16.78
CA THR A 322 -5.46 21.06 -15.63
C THR A 322 -4.45 21.22 -14.50
N GLU A 323 -4.16 22.48 -14.17
CA GLU A 323 -3.54 22.88 -12.90
C GLU A 323 -4.34 22.32 -11.73
N CYS A 324 -3.66 21.65 -10.80
CA CYS A 324 -4.29 21.20 -9.55
C CYS A 324 -4.27 22.32 -8.52
N VAL A 325 -5.45 22.93 -8.32
CA VAL A 325 -5.81 23.61 -7.07
C VAL A 325 -6.15 22.53 -6.04
N LEU A 326 -5.51 22.57 -4.87
CA LEU A 326 -5.86 21.69 -3.74
C LEU A 326 -7.30 22.00 -3.29
N PRO A 327 -8.15 20.99 -3.00
CA PRO A 327 -9.51 21.25 -2.55
C PRO A 327 -9.53 21.87 -1.15
N GLU A 328 -10.13 23.05 -1.03
CA GLU A 328 -10.52 23.61 0.26
C GLU A 328 -11.63 22.73 0.87
N GLY A 329 -11.44 22.30 2.12
CA GLY A 329 -12.37 21.42 2.81
C GLY A 329 -13.74 22.05 2.99
N THR A 330 -14.79 21.33 2.60
CA THR A 330 -16.17 21.68 2.94
C THR A 330 -16.43 21.36 4.41
N ALA A 331 -16.55 22.39 5.23
CA ALA A 331 -17.04 22.29 6.60
C ALA A 331 -18.48 21.75 6.60
N SER A 332 -18.72 20.67 7.33
CA SER A 332 -20.08 20.22 7.66
C SER A 332 -20.49 20.80 9.01
N ASP A 333 -21.63 21.49 9.02
CA ASP A 333 -22.24 22.14 10.17
C ASP A 333 -22.41 21.19 11.37
N ALA A 334 -21.68 21.47 12.45
CA ALA A 334 -22.02 21.03 13.80
C ALA A 334 -22.13 22.27 14.69
N HIS A 335 -23.35 22.57 15.11
CA HIS A 335 -23.66 23.70 15.98
C HIS A 335 -22.94 23.60 17.34
N GLY A 336 -22.20 24.68 17.65
CA GLY A 336 -22.17 25.27 19.00
C GLY A 336 -21.10 24.77 19.97
N THR A 337 -19.95 25.44 20.01
CA THR A 337 -19.52 26.25 21.17
C THR A 337 -18.19 26.98 20.85
N ASP A 338 -18.19 28.30 21.11
CA ASP A 338 -17.13 29.31 21.02
C ASP A 338 -15.73 28.89 20.52
N ALA A 339 -15.38 29.32 19.31
CA ALA A 339 -14.01 29.33 18.79
C ALA A 339 -13.71 30.66 18.08
N ASN A 340 -13.15 31.62 18.83
CA ASN A 340 -12.39 32.75 18.27
C ASN A 340 -10.90 32.44 18.46
N GLN A 341 -10.33 31.65 17.55
CA GLN A 341 -8.90 31.64 17.28
C GLN A 341 -8.69 30.98 15.91
N GLU A 342 -8.46 31.81 14.90
CA GLU A 342 -7.94 31.37 13.60
C GLU A 342 -6.52 30.83 13.82
N ASP A 343 -6.38 29.51 13.89
CA ASP A 343 -5.08 28.84 13.78
C ASP A 343 -4.58 29.00 12.33
N GLN A 344 -3.88 30.10 12.07
CA GLN A 344 -3.11 30.28 10.85
C GLN A 344 -2.02 29.20 10.80
N ILE A 345 -2.17 28.24 9.87
CA ILE A 345 -1.10 27.32 9.51
C ILE A 345 0.08 28.18 9.01
N PRO A 346 1.24 28.18 9.69
CA PRO A 346 2.35 29.01 9.29
C PRO A 346 2.83 28.60 7.88
N PRO A 347 3.21 29.56 7.02
CA PRO A 347 3.75 29.24 5.70
C PRO A 347 5.00 28.36 5.86
N ASN A 348 5.18 27.41 4.95
CA ASN A 348 6.37 26.57 4.92
C ASN A 348 7.62 27.46 4.95
N PRO A 349 8.59 27.22 5.86
CA PRO A 349 9.78 28.02 5.94
C PRO A 349 10.51 28.01 4.60
N THR A 350 10.89 29.19 4.12
CA THR A 350 11.62 29.38 2.87
C THR A 350 12.89 28.54 2.89
N ASN A 351 13.11 27.77 1.82
CA ASN A 351 14.30 26.94 1.71
C ASN A 351 15.57 27.82 1.75
N PRO A 352 16.62 27.40 2.46
CA PRO A 352 17.90 28.08 2.35
C PRO A 352 18.40 28.00 0.90
N PRO A 353 19.02 29.07 0.37
CA PRO A 353 19.58 29.06 -0.97
C PRO A 353 20.60 27.93 -1.14
N PRO A 354 20.85 27.45 -2.38
CA PRO A 354 21.94 26.53 -2.66
C PRO A 354 23.22 27.09 -2.08
N SER A 355 24.01 26.25 -1.42
CA SER A 355 25.25 26.71 -0.84
C SER A 355 26.34 26.77 -1.90
N THR A 356 27.08 27.87 -1.88
CA THR A 356 28.34 28.05 -2.61
C THR A 356 29.55 27.56 -1.82
N LEU A 357 29.34 27.12 -0.56
CA LEU A 357 30.39 26.63 0.32
C LEU A 357 30.76 25.17 0.01
N GLU A 358 32.06 24.88 0.05
CA GLU A 358 32.58 23.52 -0.01
C GLU A 358 32.11 22.74 1.24
N PRO A 359 31.93 21.40 1.17
CA PRO A 359 31.48 20.59 2.30
C PRO A 359 32.31 20.77 3.59
N THR A 360 33.56 21.22 3.47
CA THR A 360 34.52 21.48 4.55
C THR A 360 34.25 22.75 5.37
N ASP A 361 33.35 23.63 4.92
CA ASP A 361 33.13 24.94 5.56
C ASP A 361 31.99 24.93 6.58
N TYR A 362 31.22 23.83 6.64
CA TYR A 362 30.08 23.74 7.53
C TYR A 362 30.50 23.41 8.96
N LYS A 363 30.07 24.25 9.91
CA LYS A 363 30.26 24.01 11.34
C LYS A 363 29.04 23.36 11.99
N CYS A 364 29.31 22.47 12.93
CA CYS A 364 28.30 21.82 13.75
C CYS A 364 27.70 22.82 14.74
N GLY A 365 26.39 23.09 14.62
CA GLY A 365 25.69 24.00 15.54
C GLY A 365 25.68 23.55 17.01
N LYS A 366 25.98 22.29 17.32
CA LYS A 366 26.04 21.78 18.70
C LYS A 366 27.41 21.88 19.37
N CYS A 367 28.51 21.74 18.61
CA CYS A 367 29.85 21.56 19.19
C CYS A 367 30.97 22.26 18.41
N GLY A 368 30.64 23.02 17.36
CA GLY A 368 31.60 23.81 16.58
C GLY A 368 32.50 23.03 15.62
N ALA A 369 32.53 21.69 15.68
CA ALA A 369 33.35 20.88 14.79
C ALA A 369 32.97 21.05 13.30
N THR A 370 33.94 20.94 12.40
CA THR A 370 33.67 20.88 10.96
C THR A 370 32.89 19.61 10.62
N LEU A 371 31.78 19.77 9.90
CA LEU A 371 30.97 18.65 9.43
C LEU A 371 31.65 17.98 8.24
N VAL A 372 31.42 16.67 8.07
CA VAL A 372 32.03 15.87 7.03
C VAL A 372 30.99 15.06 6.26
N ARG A 373 31.20 14.88 4.96
CA ARG A 373 30.42 13.94 4.14
C ARG A 373 31.01 12.55 4.33
N LYS A 374 30.21 11.59 4.83
CA LYS A 374 30.61 10.18 4.84
C LYS A 374 30.49 9.58 3.43
N ALA A 375 31.35 8.63 3.10
CA ALA A 375 31.38 7.99 1.78
C ALA A 375 30.04 7.33 1.41
N GLU A 376 29.32 6.81 2.39
CA GLU A 376 28.02 6.13 2.23
C GLU A 376 26.83 7.10 2.09
N THR A 377 27.05 8.42 2.18
CA THR A 377 25.95 9.37 2.20
C THR A 377 25.33 9.50 0.82
N LEU A 378 24.04 9.14 0.73
CA LEU A 378 23.22 9.35 -0.45
C LEU A 378 23.09 10.83 -0.79
N GLU A 379 23.27 11.15 -2.07
CA GLU A 379 22.94 12.44 -2.63
C GLU A 379 21.62 12.35 -3.39
N VAL A 380 20.67 13.24 -3.08
CA VAL A 380 19.34 13.24 -3.69
C VAL A 380 19.08 14.62 -4.27
N ASN A 381 19.20 14.72 -5.60
CA ASN A 381 18.95 15.96 -6.35
C ASN A 381 19.68 17.19 -5.77
N GLY A 382 20.99 17.04 -5.56
CA GLY A 382 21.86 18.07 -4.98
C GLY A 382 21.73 18.24 -3.46
N TRP A 383 20.93 17.44 -2.75
CA TRP A 383 20.93 17.41 -1.28
C TRP A 383 21.84 16.31 -0.76
N VAL A 384 22.67 16.65 0.24
CA VAL A 384 23.56 15.71 0.93
C VAL A 384 23.53 15.97 2.43
N ASN A 385 23.71 14.93 3.24
CA ASN A 385 23.81 15.04 4.68
C ASN A 385 25.28 15.11 5.13
N LEU A 386 25.64 16.13 5.92
CA LEU A 386 26.94 16.24 6.56
C LEU A 386 26.85 15.82 8.02
N ASP A 387 27.72 14.91 8.44
CA ASP A 387 27.78 14.35 9.78
C ASP A 387 28.80 15.12 10.64
N CYS A 388 28.49 15.30 11.93
CA CYS A 388 29.46 15.79 12.90
C CYS A 388 30.41 14.65 13.32
N PRO A 389 31.74 14.82 13.18
CA PRO A 389 32.71 13.78 13.54
C PRO A 389 32.92 13.66 15.06
N THR A 390 32.44 14.62 15.86
CA THR A 390 32.62 14.62 17.31
C THR A 390 31.91 13.43 17.96
N PRO A 391 32.62 12.56 18.71
CA PRO A 391 32.01 11.44 19.41
C PRO A 391 30.84 11.87 20.28
N GLY A 392 29.71 11.16 20.17
CA GLY A 392 28.50 11.43 20.96
C GLY A 392 27.63 12.61 20.47
N CYS A 393 28.13 13.51 19.62
CA CYS A 393 27.35 14.67 19.16
C CYS A 393 26.17 14.27 18.26
N LYS A 394 26.39 13.30 17.37
CA LYS A 394 25.40 12.72 16.42
C LYS A 394 24.59 13.76 15.63
N HIS A 395 25.09 14.99 15.51
CA HIS A 395 24.44 16.04 14.74
C HIS A 395 24.66 15.79 13.25
N VAL A 396 23.58 15.93 12.48
CA VAL A 396 23.58 15.78 11.03
C VAL A 396 22.91 17.00 10.44
N LYS A 397 23.56 17.62 9.45
CA LYS A 397 23.06 18.81 8.76
C LYS A 397 22.80 18.48 7.29
N PRO A 398 21.54 18.55 6.80
CA PRO A 398 21.27 18.49 5.38
C PRO A 398 21.74 19.80 4.73
N VAL A 399 22.45 19.70 3.60
CA VAL A 399 22.93 20.83 2.82
C VAL A 399 22.62 20.60 1.34
N ARG A 400 22.41 21.69 0.60
CA ARG A 400 22.22 21.65 -0.84
C ARG A 400 23.52 22.08 -1.52
N ILE A 401 24.14 21.14 -2.24
CA ILE A 401 25.31 21.36 -3.09
C ILE A 401 24.85 21.72 -4.50
N MET A 402 25.57 22.64 -5.15
CA MET A 402 25.27 23.02 -6.53
C MET A 402 25.66 21.89 -7.49
N ALA A 403 24.78 21.57 -8.44
CA ALA A 403 25.14 20.73 -9.57
C ALA A 403 26.12 21.50 -10.47
N VAL A 404 27.24 20.85 -10.82
CA VAL A 404 28.33 21.43 -11.62
C VAL A 404 27.87 21.86 -13.03
N ASP A 405 26.71 21.38 -13.50
CA ASP A 405 26.20 21.61 -14.86
C ASP A 405 25.52 22.97 -15.10
N SER A 406 25.55 23.90 -14.14
CA SER A 406 24.92 25.23 -14.29
C SER A 406 25.89 26.37 -14.64
N LEU A 407 27.15 26.06 -14.95
CA LEU A 407 28.11 27.03 -15.52
C LEU A 407 27.99 27.09 -17.05
N VAL A 408 26.81 27.41 -17.58
CA VAL A 408 26.73 27.97 -18.93
C VAL A 408 26.84 29.48 -18.77
N GLU A 409 28.03 30.02 -19.05
CA GLU A 409 28.24 31.45 -19.17
C GLU A 409 27.21 32.05 -20.15
N PRO A 410 26.57 33.19 -19.82
CA PRO A 410 25.69 33.85 -20.77
C PRO A 410 26.53 34.38 -21.93
N SER A 411 26.54 33.65 -23.04
CA SER A 411 27.18 34.09 -24.28
C SER A 411 26.62 35.45 -24.68
N SER A 412 27.53 36.41 -24.79
CA SER A 412 27.35 37.79 -25.23
C SER A 412 26.30 37.95 -26.33
N ARG A 413 25.36 38.87 -26.08
CA ARG A 413 24.44 39.47 -27.06
C ARG A 413 25.18 39.79 -28.36
N ASN A 414 24.82 39.11 -29.45
CA ASN A 414 25.15 39.58 -30.79
C ASN A 414 23.94 40.38 -31.31
N THR A 415 24.05 41.70 -31.20
CA THR A 415 23.20 42.65 -31.90
C THR A 415 23.46 42.55 -33.40
N GLN A 416 22.56 41.93 -34.15
CA GLN A 416 22.41 42.22 -35.58
C GLN A 416 21.11 43.00 -35.80
N LYS A 417 21.31 44.28 -36.08
CA LYS A 417 20.39 45.15 -36.82
C LYS A 417 20.12 44.51 -38.17
N GLU A 418 18.87 44.32 -38.54
CA GLU A 418 18.45 44.48 -39.94
C GLU A 418 17.17 45.28 -40.01
N THR A 419 17.27 46.32 -40.82
CA THR A 419 16.31 47.36 -41.12
C THR A 419 15.40 46.93 -42.28
N SER A 420 14.11 47.20 -42.09
CA SER A 420 13.02 47.51 -43.03
C SER A 420 13.31 47.57 -44.55
N SER A 421 12.51 46.83 -45.33
CA SER A 421 11.88 47.16 -46.64
C SER A 421 11.38 45.83 -47.25
N GLY A 422 10.27 45.67 -47.96
CA GLY A 422 9.27 46.50 -48.60
C GLY A 422 8.56 45.60 -49.63
N ILE A 423 7.21 45.61 -49.64
CA ILE A 423 6.29 45.37 -50.77
C ILE A 423 6.82 44.52 -51.95
N TYR A 424 6.31 43.29 -52.11
CA TYR A 424 5.35 42.86 -53.16
C TYR A 424 4.87 41.43 -52.92
#